data_AF-A0A8H2PKD1-F1
#
_entry.id   AF-A0A8H2PKD1-F1
#
_cell.length_a   1.000
_cell.length_b   1.000
_cell.length_c   1.000
_cell.angle_alpha   90.00
_cell.angle_beta   90.00
_cell.angle_gamma   90.00
#
_symmetry.space_group_name_H-M   'P 1'
#
loop_
_entity.id
_entity.type
_entity.pdbx_description
1 polymer ?
#
loop_
_entity_poly.entity_id
_entity_poly.type
_entity_poly.pdbx_seq_one_letter_code
_entity_poly.pdbx_strand_id
1 'polypeptide(L)'
;TSTPGERAWALFQVLKSKELIPEGYVEQLTQLMEHGWSPENGARVVAKAWVDPQFRALLLKDGTAACAQFGYTGPQGEYIVALEDTPTLKNVIVCSLCSCTNWPVLGLPPEWYKGFEFRARLVREGRTVLRELGTEL
;
A
#
# COMPACT_ATOMS: atom_id res chain seq x y z
N THR A 1 -18.77 1.73 -29.03
CA THR A 1 -18.11 2.57 -27.99
C THR A 1 -16.71 2.02 -27.79
N SER A 2 -15.72 2.87 -27.54
CA SER A 2 -14.34 2.39 -27.34
C SER A 2 -14.14 1.76 -25.96
N THR A 3 -13.26 0.76 -25.88
CA THR A 3 -12.91 0.06 -24.64
C THR A 3 -12.05 0.94 -23.72
N PRO A 4 -11.94 0.62 -22.41
CA PRO A 4 -10.99 1.31 -21.52
C PRO A 4 -9.55 1.23 -22.01
N GLY A 5 -9.11 0.09 -22.55
CA GLY A 5 -7.76 -0.10 -23.08
C GLY A 5 -7.48 0.81 -24.29
N GLU A 6 -8.42 0.88 -25.24
CA GLU A 6 -8.31 1.78 -26.40
C GLU A 6 -8.20 3.25 -25.96
N ARG A 7 -9.00 3.67 -24.99
CA ARG A 7 -8.96 5.04 -24.46
C ARG A 7 -7.67 5.35 -23.69
N ALA A 8 -7.17 4.41 -22.89
CA ALA A 8 -5.89 4.56 -22.19
C ALA A 8 -4.73 4.73 -23.17
N TRP A 9 -4.69 3.92 -24.23
CA TRP A 9 -3.66 4.00 -25.25
C TRP A 9 -3.77 5.29 -26.07
N ALA A 10 -4.99 5.72 -26.41
CA ALA A 10 -5.21 7.00 -27.09
C ALA A 10 -4.71 8.19 -26.25
N LEU A 11 -4.95 8.19 -24.92
CA LEU A 11 -4.44 9.22 -24.02
C LEU A 11 -2.90 9.22 -24.00
N PHE A 12 -2.28 8.05 -23.86
CA PHE A 12 -0.82 7.92 -23.88
C PHE A 12 -0.22 8.50 -25.17
N GLN A 13 -0.80 8.19 -26.34
CA GLN A 13 -0.34 8.72 -27.62
C GLN A 13 -0.47 10.24 -27.73
N VAL A 14 -1.57 10.82 -27.25
CA VAL A 14 -1.76 12.28 -27.28
C VAL A 14 -0.77 12.98 -26.35
N LEU A 15 -0.52 12.45 -25.16
CA LEU A 15 0.45 13.03 -24.22
C LEU A 15 1.88 12.89 -24.74
N LYS A 16 2.23 11.75 -25.32
CA LYS A 16 3.55 11.51 -25.93
C LYS A 16 3.81 12.41 -27.14
N SER A 17 2.84 12.57 -28.05
CA SER A 17 2.98 13.45 -29.22
C SER A 17 3.07 14.93 -28.87
N LYS A 18 2.58 15.31 -27.69
CA LYS A 18 2.73 16.65 -27.11
C LYS A 18 3.99 16.82 -26.24
N GLU A 19 4.87 15.81 -26.21
CA GLU A 19 6.11 15.81 -25.41
C GLU A 19 5.88 16.00 -23.90
N LEU A 20 4.70 15.60 -23.39
CA LEU A 20 4.34 15.74 -21.97
C LEU A 20 4.75 14.53 -21.12
N ILE A 21 5.27 13.48 -21.75
CA ILE A 21 5.78 12.27 -21.08
C ILE A 21 7.23 12.07 -21.54
N PRO A 22 8.21 12.15 -20.64
CA PRO A 22 9.59 11.82 -20.95
C PRO A 22 9.73 10.39 -21.49
N GLU A 23 10.74 10.17 -22.33
CA GLU A 23 11.02 8.83 -22.86
C GLU A 23 11.29 7.83 -21.72
N GLY A 24 10.67 6.65 -21.81
CA GLY A 24 10.83 5.58 -20.82
C GLY A 24 10.12 5.81 -19.47
N TYR A 25 9.43 6.94 -19.27
CA TYR A 25 8.85 7.28 -17.98
C TYR A 25 7.81 6.27 -17.48
N VAL A 26 6.89 5.84 -18.37
CA VAL A 26 5.84 4.89 -18.02
C VAL A 26 6.44 3.52 -17.72
N GLU A 27 7.40 3.10 -18.53
CA GLU A 27 8.10 1.82 -18.39
C GLU A 27 8.88 1.75 -17.07
N GLN A 28 9.60 2.82 -16.72
CA GLN A 28 10.32 2.93 -15.44
C GLN A 28 9.37 2.87 -14.25
N LEU A 29 8.22 3.56 -14.32
CA LEU A 29 7.22 3.54 -13.27
C LEU A 29 6.58 2.15 -13.12
N THR A 30 6.29 1.46 -14.23
CA THR A 30 5.80 0.08 -14.22
C THR A 30 6.81 -0.86 -13.55
N GLN A 31 8.09 -0.76 -13.89
CA GLN A 31 9.14 -1.57 -13.26
C GLN A 31 9.23 -1.33 -11.74
N LEU A 32 9.14 -0.07 -11.31
CA LEU A 32 9.13 0.27 -9.89
C LEU A 32 7.90 -0.34 -9.17
N MET A 33 6.73 -0.25 -9.79
CA MET A 33 5.48 -0.81 -9.25
C MET A 33 5.51 -2.34 -9.17
N GLU A 34 6.08 -3.01 -10.16
CA GLU A 34 6.09 -4.48 -10.26
C GLU A 34 7.19 -5.13 -9.41
N HIS A 35 8.32 -4.45 -9.22
CA HIS A 35 9.50 -5.06 -8.62
C HIS A 35 10.06 -4.32 -7.39
N GLY A 36 9.83 -3.01 -7.28
CA GLY A 36 10.35 -2.21 -6.16
C GLY A 36 9.42 -2.18 -4.95
N TRP A 37 8.12 -2.03 -5.19
CA TRP A 37 7.11 -1.92 -4.13
C TRP A 37 6.51 -3.30 -3.80
N SER A 38 6.91 -3.87 -2.66
CA SER A 38 6.57 -5.25 -2.29
C SER A 38 6.19 -5.37 -0.81
N PRO A 39 5.19 -6.22 -0.47
CA PRO A 39 4.84 -6.51 0.93
C PRO A 39 5.96 -7.21 1.72
N GLU A 40 6.96 -7.79 1.04
CA GLU A 40 8.15 -8.32 1.71
C GLU A 40 8.93 -7.24 2.49
N ASN A 41 8.82 -5.97 2.06
CA ASN A 41 9.45 -4.85 2.74
C ASN A 41 8.86 -4.68 4.15
N GLY A 42 7.52 -4.66 4.25
CA GLY A 42 6.81 -4.67 5.53
C GLY A 42 7.09 -5.92 6.38
N ALA A 43 7.20 -7.10 5.75
CA ALA A 43 7.55 -8.32 6.46
C ALA A 43 8.93 -8.22 7.14
N ARG A 44 9.93 -7.64 6.46
CA ARG A 44 11.27 -7.38 7.03
C ARG A 44 11.22 -6.39 8.20
N VAL A 45 10.42 -5.32 8.09
CA VAL A 45 10.21 -4.34 9.17
C VAL A 45 9.60 -5.01 10.40
N VAL A 46 8.52 -5.79 10.23
CA VAL A 46 7.86 -6.51 11.32
C VAL A 46 8.79 -7.53 11.97
N ALA A 47 9.49 -8.33 11.17
CA ALA A 47 10.44 -9.33 11.68
C ALA A 47 11.55 -8.69 12.52
N LYS A 48 12.11 -7.54 12.10
CA LYS A 48 13.09 -6.80 12.90
C LYS A 48 12.47 -6.34 14.22
N ALA A 49 11.26 -5.77 14.20
CA ALA A 49 10.58 -5.31 15.42
C ALA A 49 10.27 -6.45 16.42
N TRP A 50 10.10 -7.69 15.95
CA TRP A 50 9.90 -8.83 16.85
C TRP A 50 11.16 -9.24 17.62
N VAL A 51 12.34 -9.07 17.03
CA VAL A 51 13.62 -9.53 17.63
C VAL A 51 14.49 -8.41 18.20
N ASP A 52 14.14 -7.15 17.90
CA ASP A 52 14.87 -5.95 18.31
C ASP A 52 13.93 -4.97 19.03
N PRO A 53 13.90 -4.98 20.38
CA PRO A 53 13.03 -4.10 21.16
C PRO A 53 13.30 -2.60 20.96
N GLN A 54 14.54 -2.22 20.66
CA GLN A 54 14.88 -0.80 20.40
C GLN A 54 14.31 -0.36 19.06
N PHE A 55 14.43 -1.21 18.03
CA PHE A 55 13.79 -0.95 16.73
C PHE A 55 12.27 -0.94 16.84
N ARG A 56 11.66 -1.85 17.62
CA ARG A 56 10.21 -1.81 17.90
C ARG A 56 9.79 -0.47 18.51
N ALA A 57 10.51 0.00 19.53
CA ALA A 57 10.22 1.27 20.17
C ALA A 57 10.34 2.44 19.20
N LEU A 58 11.32 2.42 18.29
CA LEU A 58 11.44 3.40 17.21
C LEU A 58 10.26 3.30 16.24
N LEU A 59 9.94 2.12 15.73
CA LEU A 59 8.87 1.89 14.76
C LEU A 59 7.50 2.41 15.25
N LEU A 60 7.20 2.21 16.52
CA LEU A 60 5.95 2.68 17.13
C LEU A 60 5.95 4.18 17.42
N LYS A 61 7.13 4.79 17.62
CA LYS A 61 7.27 6.23 17.85
C LYS A 61 7.32 7.03 16.55
N ASP A 62 8.03 6.52 15.55
CA ASP A 62 8.30 7.16 14.27
C ASP A 62 8.48 6.08 13.18
N GLY A 63 7.35 5.68 12.59
CA GLY A 63 7.34 4.64 11.56
C GLY A 63 8.08 5.07 10.29
N THR A 64 8.10 6.37 9.99
CA THR A 64 8.83 6.92 8.83
C THR A 64 10.33 6.71 9.02
N ALA A 65 10.88 7.13 10.16
CA ALA A 65 12.30 6.98 10.45
C ALA A 65 12.72 5.50 10.51
N ALA A 66 11.87 4.63 11.07
CA ALA A 66 12.13 3.19 11.13
C ALA A 66 12.20 2.56 9.73
N CYS A 67 11.23 2.85 8.85
CA CYS A 67 11.21 2.32 7.49
C CYS A 67 12.34 2.91 6.62
N ALA A 68 12.74 4.16 6.87
CA ALA A 68 13.86 4.80 6.17
C ALA A 68 15.20 4.09 6.41
N GLN A 69 15.40 3.39 7.54
CA GLN A 69 16.61 2.58 7.78
C GLN A 69 16.80 1.45 6.74
N PHE A 70 15.72 1.05 6.09
CA PHE A 70 15.72 0.04 5.03
C PHE A 70 15.67 0.65 3.61
N GLY A 71 15.59 1.97 3.51
CA GLY A 71 15.34 2.66 2.24
C GLY A 71 13.89 2.62 1.75
N TYR A 72 12.93 2.15 2.58
CA TYR A 72 11.51 2.09 2.22
C TYR A 72 10.87 3.48 2.38
N THR A 73 11.15 4.34 1.42
CA THR A 73 10.68 5.73 1.34
C THR A 73 10.08 6.01 -0.04
N GLY A 74 9.34 7.10 -0.17
CA GLY A 74 8.82 7.56 -1.46
C GLY A 74 7.30 7.72 -1.49
N PRO A 75 6.70 7.74 -2.70
CA PRO A 75 5.30 8.07 -2.91
C PRO A 75 4.35 7.22 -2.07
N GLN A 76 3.39 7.86 -1.41
CA GLN A 76 2.42 7.23 -0.50
C GLN A 76 3.04 6.58 0.75
N GLY A 77 4.31 6.80 1.02
CA GLY A 77 5.03 6.33 2.21
C GLY A 77 5.84 7.45 2.87
N GLU A 78 5.52 8.71 2.60
CA GLU A 78 6.23 9.88 3.13
C GLU A 78 6.00 10.06 4.64
N TYR A 79 4.85 9.59 5.13
CA TYR A 79 4.50 9.59 6.54
C TYR A 79 3.89 8.25 6.94
N ILE A 80 4.56 7.54 7.87
CA ILE A 80 4.23 6.17 8.22
C ILE A 80 3.97 6.07 9.72
N VAL A 81 2.84 5.44 10.06
CA VAL A 81 2.49 5.06 11.44
C VAL A 81 2.31 3.55 11.47
N ALA A 82 3.05 2.88 12.37
CA ALA A 82 2.84 1.47 12.65
C ALA A 82 1.79 1.32 13.75
N LEU A 83 0.82 0.41 13.55
CA LEU A 83 -0.21 0.08 14.52
C LEU A 83 0.10 -1.28 15.14
N GLU A 84 0.20 -1.31 16.46
CA GLU A 84 0.52 -2.52 17.21
C GLU A 84 -0.75 -3.28 17.59
N ASP A 85 -0.83 -4.54 17.15
CA ASP A 85 -1.80 -5.48 17.72
C ASP A 85 -1.36 -5.94 19.11
N THR A 86 -2.33 -6.16 19.99
CA THR A 86 -2.11 -6.69 21.35
C THR A 86 -3.09 -7.85 21.62
N PRO A 87 -2.96 -8.61 22.72
CA PRO A 87 -3.88 -9.70 23.03
C PRO A 87 -5.36 -9.29 23.08
N THR A 88 -5.67 -8.00 23.25
CA THR A 88 -7.03 -7.48 23.36
C THR A 88 -7.39 -6.46 22.27
N LEU A 89 -6.50 -6.23 21.29
CA LEU A 89 -6.69 -5.25 20.22
C LEU A 89 -6.20 -5.79 18.89
N LYS A 90 -7.07 -5.75 17.88
CA LYS A 90 -6.73 -6.02 16.48
C LYS A 90 -6.94 -4.77 15.64
N ASN A 91 -5.88 -4.32 14.99
CA ASN A 91 -5.92 -3.23 14.01
C ASN A 91 -6.17 -3.80 12.60
N VAL A 92 -6.93 -3.04 11.81
CA VAL A 92 -7.16 -3.29 10.37
C VAL A 92 -7.25 -1.94 9.66
N ILE A 93 -6.69 -1.83 8.47
CA ILE A 93 -6.59 -0.57 7.71
C ILE A 93 -7.56 -0.60 6.52
N VAL A 94 -8.21 0.53 6.25
CA VAL A 94 -8.98 0.77 5.03
C VAL A 94 -8.92 2.24 4.64
N CYS A 95 -8.92 2.52 3.33
CA CYS A 95 -9.20 3.84 2.79
C CYS A 95 -10.61 3.82 2.17
N SER A 96 -11.62 4.14 2.97
CA SER A 96 -13.04 4.03 2.57
C SER A 96 -13.37 4.88 1.34
N LEU A 97 -12.69 6.01 1.15
CA LEU A 97 -12.96 6.95 0.07
C LEU A 97 -12.32 6.58 -1.27
N CYS A 98 -11.22 5.83 -1.29
CA CYS A 98 -10.56 5.42 -2.54
C CYS A 98 -9.72 4.15 -2.37
N SER A 99 -8.40 4.27 -2.22
CA SER A 99 -7.47 3.15 -2.25
C SER A 99 -6.10 3.45 -1.61
N CYS A 100 -6.04 4.45 -0.72
CA CYS A 100 -4.82 4.85 -0.03
C CYS A 100 -4.11 3.62 0.59
N THR A 101 -2.82 3.45 0.34
CA THR A 101 -1.99 2.43 0.99
C THR A 101 -0.53 2.86 0.98
N ASN A 102 0.31 2.22 1.79
CA ASN A 102 1.74 2.51 1.86
C ASN A 102 2.52 1.72 0.79
N TRP A 103 2.79 2.32 -0.37
CA TRP A 103 3.44 1.61 -1.48
C TRP A 103 4.85 1.11 -1.16
N PRO A 104 5.77 1.92 -0.57
CA PRO A 104 7.13 1.47 -0.32
C PRO A 104 7.22 0.25 0.63
N VAL A 105 6.24 0.09 1.52
CA VAL A 105 6.23 -0.97 2.55
C VAL A 105 5.32 -2.15 2.20
N LEU A 106 4.16 -1.90 1.58
CA LEU A 106 3.13 -2.91 1.34
C LEU A 106 2.94 -3.29 -0.13
N GLY A 107 3.48 -2.51 -1.06
CA GLY A 107 3.15 -2.64 -2.48
C GLY A 107 1.85 -1.94 -2.87
N LEU A 108 1.46 -2.10 -4.13
CA LEU A 108 0.16 -1.65 -4.62
C LEU A 108 -0.97 -2.48 -3.99
N PRO A 109 -2.13 -1.87 -3.69
CA PRO A 109 -3.18 -2.57 -2.98
C PRO A 109 -3.86 -3.60 -3.89
N PRO A 110 -4.23 -4.78 -3.34
CA PRO A 110 -4.93 -5.81 -4.11
C PRO A 110 -6.32 -5.34 -4.52
N GLU A 111 -6.91 -6.00 -5.51
CA GLU A 111 -8.20 -5.56 -6.08
C GLU A 111 -9.31 -5.50 -5.04
N TRP A 112 -9.41 -6.52 -4.16
CA TRP A 112 -10.43 -6.56 -3.12
C TRP A 112 -10.34 -5.40 -2.12
N TYR A 113 -9.15 -4.84 -1.89
CA TYR A 113 -8.97 -3.69 -0.99
C TYR A 113 -9.60 -2.41 -1.57
N LYS A 114 -9.54 -2.28 -2.90
CA LYS A 114 -10.09 -1.14 -3.66
C LYS A 114 -11.59 -1.29 -3.92
N GLY A 115 -12.11 -2.52 -3.84
CA GLY A 115 -13.50 -2.90 -4.05
C GLY A 115 -14.46 -2.21 -3.07
N PHE A 116 -15.69 -1.95 -3.55
CA PHE A 116 -16.69 -1.24 -2.77
C PHE A 116 -17.12 -2.01 -1.52
N GLU A 117 -17.15 -3.33 -1.62
CA GLU A 117 -17.56 -4.25 -0.55
C GLU A 117 -16.65 -4.09 0.67
N PHE A 118 -15.33 -4.19 0.48
CA PHE A 118 -14.37 -4.04 1.57
C PHE A 118 -14.43 -2.62 2.16
N ARG A 119 -14.41 -1.60 1.30
CA ARG A 119 -14.37 -0.19 1.70
C ARG A 119 -15.60 0.28 2.46
N ALA A 120 -16.78 -0.17 2.06
CA ALA A 120 -18.05 0.22 2.71
C ALA A 120 -18.31 -0.58 3.99
N ARG A 121 -17.96 -1.87 4.01
CA ARG A 121 -18.35 -2.78 5.09
C ARG A 121 -17.35 -2.79 6.24
N LEU A 122 -16.05 -2.70 5.99
CA LEU A 122 -15.04 -2.87 7.05
C LEU A 122 -15.25 -1.90 8.23
N VAL A 123 -15.61 -0.65 7.95
CA VAL A 123 -15.82 0.39 8.97
C VAL A 123 -17.09 0.18 9.81
N ARG A 124 -18.06 -0.59 9.31
CA ARG A 124 -19.37 -0.80 9.97
C ARG A 124 -19.48 -2.17 10.62
N GLU A 125 -18.95 -3.19 9.98
CA GLU A 125 -19.10 -4.59 10.37
C GLU A 125 -17.78 -5.37 10.21
N GLY A 126 -16.67 -4.77 10.65
CA GLY A 126 -15.32 -5.31 10.46
C GLY A 126 -15.14 -6.76 10.92
N ARG A 127 -15.77 -7.19 12.02
CA ARG A 127 -15.71 -8.59 12.46
C ARG A 127 -16.33 -9.57 11.45
N THR A 128 -17.46 -9.20 10.83
CA THR A 128 -18.09 -10.00 9.78
C THR A 128 -17.19 -10.10 8.55
N VAL A 129 -16.62 -8.97 8.12
CA VAL A 129 -15.69 -8.93 6.96
C VAL A 129 -14.45 -9.79 7.22
N LEU A 130 -13.85 -9.70 8.40
CA LEU A 130 -12.69 -10.51 8.75
C LEU A 130 -13.00 -12.01 8.77
N ARG A 131 -14.18 -12.40 9.29
CA ARG A 131 -14.64 -13.79 9.25
C ARG A 131 -14.77 -14.32 7.83
N GLU A 132 -15.33 -13.54 6.92
CA GLU A 132 -15.44 -13.91 5.49
C GLU A 132 -14.06 -14.10 4.83
N LEU A 133 -13.05 -13.37 5.32
CA LEU A 133 -11.64 -13.52 4.93
C LEU A 133 -10.90 -14.64 5.69
N GLY A 134 -11.61 -15.41 6.53
CA GLY A 134 -11.06 -16.54 7.29
C GLY A 134 -10.37 -16.17 8.61
N THR A 135 -10.62 -14.97 9.15
CA THR A 135 -10.05 -14.51 10.42
C THR A 135 -11.14 -14.28 11.47
N GLU A 136 -11.13 -15.07 12.54
CA GLU A 136 -11.98 -14.87 13.72
C GLU A 136 -11.22 -14.11 14.81
N LEU A 137 -11.92 -13.20 15.50
CA LEU A 137 -11.40 -12.33 16.57
C LEU A 137 -12.19 -12.45 17.86
#